data_AF-A0A5S6PYW6-F1
#
_entry.id   AF-A0A5S6PYW6-F1
#
_cell.length_a   1.000
_cell.length_b   1.000
_cell.length_c   1.000
_cell.angle_alpha   90.00
_cell.angle_beta   90.00
_cell.angle_gamma   90.00
#
_symmetry.space_group_name_H-M   'P 1'
#
loop_
_entity.id
_entity.type
_entity.pdbx_description
1 polymer ?
#
loop_
_entity_poly.entity_id
_entity_poly.type
_entity_poly.pdbx_seq_one_letter_code
_entity_poly.pdbx_strand_id
1 'polypeptide(L)'
;MDKCKHSLGSLECVWASLTSKGIAAFVHLGQMALQSNTGASEASLRHHLVEFQDHHLVSTKTRSDGTDILHLEIDQQLLREFLKQHGINVEDEDN
;
A
#
# COMPACT_ATOMS: atom_id res chain seq x y z
N MET A 1 -13.50 -17.14 10.04
CA MET A 1 -12.05 -17.33 10.36
C MET A 1 -11.30 -16.58 9.28
N ASP A 2 -11.32 -15.29 9.46
CA ASP A 2 -11.03 -14.27 8.47
C ASP A 2 -9.51 -14.13 8.47
N LYS A 3 -8.86 -14.92 7.62
CA LYS A 3 -7.41 -14.89 7.49
C LYS A 3 -7.07 -13.57 6.82
N CYS A 4 -6.48 -12.64 7.56
CA CYS A 4 -5.81 -11.47 7.00
C CYS A 4 -4.97 -11.94 5.80
N LYS A 5 -5.33 -11.48 4.59
CA LYS A 5 -4.83 -12.02 3.31
C LYS A 5 -3.31 -11.94 3.17
N HIS A 6 -2.67 -11.03 3.91
CA HIS A 6 -1.23 -10.81 3.90
C HIS A 6 -0.65 -10.95 5.31
N SER A 7 0.44 -11.71 5.45
CA SER A 7 1.27 -11.76 6.65
C SER A 7 2.56 -10.95 6.42
N LEU A 8 3.19 -10.49 7.50
CA LEU A 8 4.43 -9.70 7.45
C LEU A 8 5.53 -10.40 6.61
N GLY A 9 5.66 -11.73 6.72
CA GLY A 9 6.60 -12.50 5.90
C GLY A 9 6.27 -12.55 4.41
N SER A 10 4.98 -12.46 4.03
CA SER A 10 4.58 -12.38 2.62
C SER A 10 4.90 -10.99 2.06
N LEU A 11 4.66 -9.95 2.84
CA LEU A 11 5.03 -8.57 2.51
C LEU A 11 6.54 -8.42 2.33
N GLU A 12 7.34 -8.96 3.23
CA GLU A 12 8.81 -8.98 3.11
C GLU A 12 9.28 -9.67 1.83
N CYS A 13 8.64 -10.78 1.45
CA CYS A 13 8.99 -11.52 0.23
C CYS A 13 8.66 -10.71 -1.04
N VAL A 14 7.50 -10.04 -1.06
CA VAL A 14 7.14 -9.14 -2.15
C VAL A 14 8.06 -7.93 -2.17
N TRP A 15 8.30 -7.29 -1.03
CA TRP A 15 9.20 -6.15 -0.89
C TRP A 15 10.62 -6.45 -1.37
N ALA A 16 11.17 -7.62 -1.02
CA ALA A 16 12.47 -8.07 -1.50
C ALA A 16 12.50 -8.33 -3.02
N SER A 17 11.34 -8.63 -3.62
CA SER A 17 11.19 -8.83 -5.06
C SER A 17 10.93 -7.51 -5.81
N LEU A 18 10.56 -6.43 -5.12
CA LEU A 18 10.30 -5.14 -5.73
C LEU A 18 11.60 -4.44 -6.14
N THR A 19 11.56 -3.75 -7.28
CA THR A 19 12.65 -2.85 -7.68
C THR A 19 12.69 -1.62 -6.77
N SER A 20 13.80 -0.88 -6.77
CA SER A 20 13.91 0.38 -5.98
C SER A 20 12.80 1.38 -6.27
N LYS A 21 12.26 1.39 -7.50
CA LYS A 21 11.11 2.20 -7.90
C LYS A 21 9.79 1.65 -7.34
N GLY A 22 9.62 0.32 -7.33
CA GLY A 22 8.49 -0.36 -6.71
C GLY A 22 8.44 -0.14 -5.19
N ILE A 23 9.58 -0.23 -4.53
CA ILE A 23 9.70 0.09 -3.10
C ILE A 23 9.23 1.52 -2.83
N ALA A 24 9.75 2.50 -3.56
CA ALA A 24 9.34 3.89 -3.40
C ALA A 24 7.83 4.09 -3.65
N ALA A 25 7.28 3.44 -4.67
CA ALA A 25 5.85 3.46 -4.98
C ALA A 25 5.00 2.86 -3.86
N PHE A 26 5.42 1.73 -3.28
CA PHE A 26 4.73 1.08 -2.17
C PHE A 26 4.73 1.93 -0.91
N VAL A 27 5.89 2.50 -0.55
CA VAL A 27 6.02 3.41 0.62
C VAL A 27 5.11 4.62 0.46
N HIS A 28 5.14 5.25 -0.71
CA HIS A 28 4.33 6.42 -1.00
C HIS A 28 2.83 6.10 -0.91
N LEU A 29 2.42 4.94 -1.43
CA LEU A 29 1.04 4.46 -1.38
C LEU A 29 0.61 4.17 0.07
N GLY A 30 1.46 3.51 0.86
CA GLY A 30 1.18 3.21 2.26
C GLY A 30 1.09 4.47 3.13
N GLN A 31 1.97 5.44 2.92
CA GLN A 31 1.88 6.74 3.60
C GLN A 31 0.59 7.49 3.28
N MET A 32 0.15 7.51 2.01
CA MET A 32 -1.09 8.17 1.61
C MET A 32 -2.33 7.47 2.15
N ALA A 33 -2.31 6.13 2.17
CA ALA A 33 -3.41 5.34 2.71
C ALA A 33 -3.54 5.44 4.24
N LEU A 34 -2.44 5.69 4.96
CA LEU A 34 -2.44 5.94 6.39
C LEU A 34 -2.85 7.39 6.72
N GLN A 35 -2.47 8.38 5.91
CA GLN A 35 -2.82 9.79 6.09
C GLN A 35 -4.27 10.18 5.73
N SER A 36 -5.18 9.22 5.56
CA SER A 36 -6.60 9.49 5.25
C SER A 36 -6.81 10.32 3.96
N ASN A 37 -5.95 10.14 2.95
CA ASN A 37 -6.15 10.69 1.62
C ASN A 37 -5.85 9.62 0.57
N THR A 38 -6.82 8.73 0.32
CA THR A 38 -6.78 7.64 -0.70
C THR A 38 -6.66 8.11 -2.16
N GLY A 39 -6.22 9.35 -2.39
CA GLY A 39 -5.97 9.94 -3.71
C GLY A 39 -4.51 9.83 -4.11
N ALA A 40 -3.97 8.61 -4.18
CA ALA A 40 -2.66 8.42 -4.78
C ALA A 40 -2.78 8.61 -6.30
N SER A 41 -2.10 9.62 -6.85
CA SER A 41 -2.19 9.95 -8.27
C SER A 41 -1.64 8.79 -9.12
N GLU A 42 -2.54 8.15 -9.89
CA GLU A 42 -2.27 6.94 -10.69
C GLU A 42 -1.08 7.06 -11.64
N ALA A 43 -0.67 8.26 -12.04
CA ALA A 43 0.31 8.48 -13.11
C ALA A 43 1.70 7.85 -12.81
N SER A 44 2.21 8.02 -11.59
CA SER A 44 3.53 7.46 -11.19
C SER A 44 3.44 6.01 -10.72
N LEU A 45 2.25 5.62 -10.25
CA LEU A 45 2.00 4.29 -9.70
C LEU A 45 1.61 3.30 -10.78
N ARG A 46 0.96 3.72 -11.89
CA ARG A 46 0.40 2.85 -12.94
C ARG A 46 1.32 1.73 -13.40
N HIS A 47 2.62 2.02 -13.52
CA HIS A 47 3.61 1.02 -13.95
C HIS A 47 3.79 -0.10 -12.92
N HIS A 48 3.79 0.25 -11.63
CA HIS A 48 3.92 -0.71 -10.51
C HIS A 48 2.55 -1.18 -9.98
N LEU A 49 1.46 -0.53 -10.39
CA LEU A 49 0.10 -0.80 -9.94
C LEU A 49 -0.38 -2.16 -10.46
N VAL A 50 0.01 -2.51 -11.69
CA VAL A 50 -0.18 -3.86 -12.24
C VAL A 50 0.54 -4.91 -11.39
N GLU A 51 1.80 -4.66 -11.03
CA GLU A 51 2.57 -5.57 -10.18
C GLU A 51 1.93 -5.68 -8.78
N PHE A 52 1.50 -4.57 -8.19
CA PHE A 52 0.83 -4.59 -6.89
C PHE A 52 -0.54 -5.27 -6.93
N GLN A 53 -1.29 -5.16 -8.03
CA GLN A 53 -2.56 -5.87 -8.21
C GLN A 53 -2.34 -7.38 -8.41
N ASP A 54 -1.35 -7.77 -9.22
CA ASP A 54 -0.99 -9.17 -9.45
C ASP A 54 -0.60 -9.84 -8.13
N HIS A 55 0.14 -9.12 -7.28
CA HIS A 55 0.52 -9.56 -5.94
C HIS A 55 -0.58 -9.34 -4.89
N HIS A 56 -1.78 -8.92 -5.27
CA HIS A 56 -2.91 -8.65 -4.38
C HIS A 56 -2.61 -7.64 -3.24
N LEU A 57 -1.62 -6.77 -3.39
CA LEU A 57 -1.28 -5.73 -2.41
C LEU A 57 -2.27 -4.57 -2.46
N VAL A 58 -2.76 -4.25 -3.66
CA VAL A 58 -3.73 -3.18 -3.91
C VAL A 58 -4.84 -3.69 -4.83
N SER A 59 -6.02 -3.12 -4.67
CA SER A 59 -7.19 -3.31 -5.51
C SER A 59 -7.68 -1.95 -5.96
N THR A 60 -8.11 -1.82 -7.21
CA THR A 60 -8.82 -0.60 -7.60
C THR A 60 -10.31 -0.81 -7.41
N LYS A 61 -10.95 0.16 -6.77
CA LYS A 61 -12.37 0.16 -6.52
C LYS A 61 -12.97 1.40 -7.14
N THR A 62 -13.89 1.20 -8.08
CA THR A 62 -14.66 2.30 -8.65
C THR A 62 -15.67 2.77 -7.60
N ARG A 63 -15.55 4.04 -7.19
CA ARG A 63 -16.53 4.70 -6.33
C ARG A 63 -17.83 4.94 -7.10
N SER A 64 -18.94 5.12 -6.39
CA SER A 64 -20.26 5.45 -6.94
C SER A 64 -20.26 6.66 -7.91
N ASP A 65 -19.33 7.59 -7.73
CA ASP A 65 -19.13 8.76 -8.60
C ASP A 65 -18.34 8.47 -9.90
N GLY A 66 -17.98 7.21 -10.15
CA GLY A 66 -17.17 6.81 -11.32
C GLY A 66 -15.67 7.09 -11.19
N THR A 67 -15.22 7.58 -10.03
CA THR A 67 -13.79 7.73 -9.73
C THR A 67 -13.19 6.39 -9.31
N ASP A 68 -12.15 5.95 -10.00
CA ASP A 68 -11.35 4.80 -9.58
C ASP A 68 -10.45 5.22 -8.42
N ILE A 69 -10.58 4.54 -7.28
CA ILE A 69 -9.71 4.76 -6.12
C ILE A 69 -8.88 3.51 -5.86
N LEU A 70 -7.63 3.71 -5.49
CA LEU A 70 -6.76 2.63 -5.05
C LEU A 70 -7.08 2.29 -3.59
N HIS A 71 -7.36 1.02 -3.36
CA HIS A 71 -7.60 0.44 -2.05
C HIS A 71 -6.47 -0.54 -1.73
N LEU A 72 -5.78 -0.36 -0.60
CA LEU A 72 -4.85 -1.38 -0.11
C LEU A 72 -5.63 -2.59 0.39
N GLU A 73 -5.23 -3.79 -0.04
CA GLU A 73 -5.70 -5.05 0.54
C GLU A 73 -4.86 -5.46 1.76
N ILE A 74 -3.97 -4.59 2.23
CA ILE A 74 -3.10 -4.80 3.38
C ILE A 74 -3.68 -4.04 4.57
N ASP A 75 -3.71 -4.70 5.72
CA ASP A 75 -4.16 -4.10 6.97
C ASP A 75 -3.32 -2.85 7.33
N GLN A 76 -3.97 -1.76 7.70
CA GLN A 76 -3.29 -0.50 8.01
C GLN A 76 -2.31 -0.64 9.19
N GLN A 77 -2.65 -1.44 10.21
CA GLN A 77 -1.76 -1.70 11.34
C GLN A 77 -0.53 -2.49 10.88
N LEU A 78 -0.74 -3.51 10.04
CA LEU A 78 0.36 -4.28 9.47
C LEU A 78 1.29 -3.43 8.59
N LEU A 79 0.70 -2.58 7.74
CA LEU A 79 1.44 -1.67 6.87
C LEU A 79 2.24 -0.65 7.69
N ARG A 80 1.66 -0.11 8.76
CA ARG A 80 2.34 0.83 9.65
C ARG A 80 3.55 0.20 10.32
N GLU A 81 3.38 -0.99 10.89
CA GLU A 81 4.48 -1.73 11.52
C GLU A 81 5.59 -2.05 10.49
N PHE A 82 5.20 -2.45 9.28
CA PHE A 82 6.13 -2.74 8.20
C PHE A 82 6.93 -1.50 7.76
N LEU A 83 6.24 -0.37 7.53
CA LEU A 83 6.89 0.90 7.15
C LEU A 83 7.84 1.38 8.27
N LYS A 84 7.42 1.27 9.53
CA LYS A 84 8.23 1.60 10.70
C LYS A 84 9.49 0.74 10.79
N GLN A 85 9.41 -0.57 10.51
CA GLN A 85 10.58 -1.46 10.46
C GLN A 85 11.58 -1.03 9.38
N HIS A 86 11.11 -0.46 8.27
CA HIS A 86 11.95 0.09 7.20
C HIS A 86 12.41 1.55 7.44
N GLY A 87 12.18 2.09 8.64
CA GLY A 87 12.60 3.45 9.02
C GLY A 87 11.70 4.56 8.49
N ILE A 88 10.51 4.23 7.99
CA ILE A 88 9.52 5.18 7.53
C ILE A 88 8.57 5.47 8.69
N ASN A 89 8.81 6.59 9.37
CA ASN A 89 7.97 7.02 10.48
C ASN A 89 6.66 7.59 9.92
N VAL A 90 5.57 6.84 10.03
CA VAL A 90 4.21 7.34 9.82
C VAL A 90 3.69 7.72 11.21
N GLU A 91 4.16 8.87 11.69
CA GLU A 91 3.69 9.46 12.93
C GLU A 91 2.27 9.96 12.69
N ASP A 92 1.30 9.33 13.35
CA ASP A 92 0.02 9.96 13.64
C ASP A 92 0.37 11.12 14.58
N GLU A 93 0.25 12.35 14.08
CA GLU A 93 0.22 13.54 14.91
C GLU A 93 -1.12 13.53 15.69
N ASP A 94 -1.23 12.63 16.68
CA ASP A 94 -2.31 12.64 17.66
C ASP A 94 -1.72 13.31 18.93
N ASN A 95 -1.96 14.61 19.03
CA ASN A 95 -1.77 15.42 20.25
C ASN A 95 -3.08 15.46 21.05
#